data_AF-A0AAJ7UIK3-F1
#
_entry.id   AF-A0AAJ7UIK3-F1
#
_cell.length_a   1.000
_cell.length_b   1.000
_cell.length_c   1.000
_cell.angle_alpha   90.00
_cell.angle_beta   90.00
_cell.angle_gamma   90.00
#
_symmetry.space_group_name_H-M   'P 1'
#
loop_
_entity.id
_entity.type
_entity.pdbx_description
1 polymer ?
#
loop_
_entity_poly.entity_id
_entity_poly.type
_entity_poly.pdbx_seq_one_letter_code
_entity_poly.pdbx_strand_id
1 'polypeptide(L)'
;MAADVGSPSSPTAPPPPHHHRPPPPPPPRRPHDYRDVPGLFSLPAAFRASSAEGGAEAAAVREALRARSKRSYLGQLNDPHRVGLIDDPAMVRWQYARTHNVYPNFRPTAKTSLLGLLMSVVPIVGLTVFFYRDRKKTVAAIESGSADRTFKMYG
;
A
#
# COMPACT_ATOMS: atom_id res chain seq x y z
N MET A 1 66.41 53.85 -10.71
CA MET A 1 65.23 54.57 -11.22
C MET A 1 64.79 53.89 -12.50
N ALA A 2 63.82 52.99 -12.43
CA ALA A 2 63.13 52.43 -13.59
C ALA A 2 61.66 52.28 -13.18
N ALA A 3 60.78 53.05 -13.81
CA ALA A 3 59.35 53.01 -13.59
C ALA A 3 58.75 51.91 -14.46
N ASP A 4 58.11 50.92 -13.81
CA ASP A 4 57.37 49.85 -14.46
C ASP A 4 55.93 50.34 -14.72
N VAL A 5 55.56 50.42 -15.99
CA VAL A 5 54.28 50.98 -16.46
C VAL A 5 53.39 49.84 -16.94
N GLY A 6 52.37 49.56 -16.13
CA GLY A 6 51.01 49.14 -16.52
C GLY A 6 50.82 48.02 -17.54
N SER A 7 50.50 46.82 -17.07
CA SER A 7 49.90 45.76 -17.89
C SER A 7 48.44 46.08 -18.26
N PRO A 8 47.99 45.86 -19.52
CA PRO A 8 46.62 46.12 -19.93
C PRO A 8 45.65 45.01 -19.46
N SER A 9 44.55 45.43 -18.85
CA SER A 9 43.42 44.58 -18.48
C SER A 9 42.74 43.97 -19.72
N SER A 10 42.52 42.65 -19.70
CA SER A 10 41.80 41.93 -20.76
C SER A 10 40.28 42.07 -20.58
N PRO A 11 39.48 42.24 -21.66
CA PRO A 11 38.03 42.35 -21.56
C PRO A 11 37.39 40.99 -21.22
N THR A 12 36.61 40.96 -20.14
CA THR A 12 35.80 39.80 -19.71
C THR A 12 34.77 39.44 -20.77
N ALA A 13 34.82 38.21 -21.28
CA ALA A 13 33.80 37.67 -22.18
C ALA A 13 32.46 37.48 -21.46
N PRO A 14 31.31 37.74 -22.12
CA PRO A 14 29.99 37.53 -21.51
C PRO A 14 29.71 36.03 -21.28
N PRO A 15 28.99 35.66 -20.20
CA PRO A 15 28.68 34.27 -19.92
C PRO A 15 27.71 33.69 -20.97
N PRO A 16 27.82 32.38 -21.29
CA PRO A 16 26.97 31.74 -22.29
C PRO A 16 25.50 31.66 -21.82
N PRO A 17 24.53 31.69 -22.75
CA PRO A 17 23.10 31.65 -22.42
C PRO A 17 22.70 30.33 -21.76
N HIS A 18 21.88 30.41 -20.71
CA HIS A 18 21.31 29.24 -20.04
C HIS A 18 20.35 28.49 -20.96
N HIS A 19 20.84 27.46 -21.65
CA HIS A 19 19.96 26.49 -22.28
C HIS A 19 19.23 25.72 -21.19
N HIS A 20 17.90 25.87 -21.10
CA HIS A 20 17.05 25.01 -20.28
C HIS A 20 17.25 23.57 -20.75
N ARG A 21 18.06 22.80 -20.01
CA ARG A 21 18.18 21.37 -20.24
C ARG A 21 16.82 20.75 -19.94
N PRO A 22 16.19 20.02 -20.88
CA PRO A 22 14.95 19.33 -20.59
C PRO A 22 15.17 18.39 -19.40
N PRO A 23 14.18 18.24 -18.50
CA PRO A 23 14.31 17.34 -17.37
C PRO A 23 14.65 15.93 -17.88
N PRO A 24 15.49 15.17 -17.15
CA PRO A 24 15.80 13.82 -17.53
C PRO A 24 14.51 12.98 -17.62
N PRO A 25 14.44 12.01 -18.55
CA PRO A 25 13.28 11.14 -18.63
C PRO A 25 13.04 10.43 -17.29
N PRO A 26 11.78 10.20 -16.90
CA PRO A 26 11.48 9.50 -15.66
C PRO A 26 12.12 8.11 -15.67
N PRO A 27 12.54 7.59 -14.50
CA PRO A 27 13.14 6.26 -14.42
C PRO A 27 12.17 5.18 -14.88
N PRO A 28 12.67 4.04 -15.42
CA PRO A 28 11.83 2.92 -15.78
C PRO A 28 11.05 2.43 -14.55
N ARG A 29 9.72 2.33 -14.68
CA ARG A 29 8.84 1.91 -13.58
C ARG A 29 9.09 0.45 -13.23
N ARG A 30 9.26 0.16 -11.94
CA ARG A 30 9.47 -1.21 -11.44
C ARG A 30 8.11 -1.90 -11.28
N PRO A 31 7.98 -3.18 -11.65
CA PRO A 31 6.71 -3.91 -11.65
C PRO A 31 6.08 -4.16 -10.26
N HIS A 32 6.74 -3.75 -9.17
CA HIS A 32 6.25 -3.95 -7.80
C HIS A 32 5.47 -2.75 -7.23
N ASP A 33 5.24 -1.70 -8.03
CA ASP A 33 4.46 -0.56 -7.58
C ASP A 33 2.96 -0.87 -7.70
N TYR A 34 2.31 -1.16 -6.57
CA TYR A 34 0.87 -1.49 -6.49
C TYR A 34 -0.06 -0.31 -6.81
N ARG A 35 0.51 0.88 -7.03
CA ARG A 35 -0.19 2.04 -7.58
C ARG A 35 -0.27 1.91 -9.10
N ASP A 36 -1.38 1.34 -9.56
CA ASP A 36 -1.95 1.56 -10.88
C ASP A 36 -0.97 1.44 -12.07
N VAL A 37 -0.89 0.23 -12.65
CA VAL A 37 -0.58 0.15 -14.07
C VAL A 37 -1.82 0.63 -14.82
N PRO A 38 -1.80 1.82 -15.48
CA PRO A 38 -2.91 2.19 -16.34
C PRO A 38 -3.08 1.08 -17.36
N GLY A 39 -4.32 0.70 -17.68
CA GLY A 39 -4.61 -0.37 -18.65
C GLY A 39 -3.88 -0.16 -19.99
N LEU A 40 -3.57 1.11 -20.30
CA LEU A 40 -2.79 1.55 -21.44
C LEU A 40 -1.33 1.05 -21.46
N PHE A 41 -0.72 0.74 -20.31
CA PHE A 41 0.68 0.29 -20.20
C PHE A 41 0.80 -1.23 -19.95
N SER A 42 -0.29 -1.88 -19.50
CA SER A 42 -0.45 -3.35 -19.57
C SER A 42 -0.83 -3.86 -20.96
N LEU A 43 -0.99 -2.95 -21.94
CA LEU A 43 -1.38 -3.25 -23.32
C LEU A 43 -0.61 -4.41 -23.94
N PRO A 44 0.72 -4.58 -23.77
CA PRO A 44 1.43 -5.71 -24.37
C PRO A 44 0.96 -7.06 -23.82
N ALA A 45 0.62 -7.13 -22.53
CA ALA A 45 0.12 -8.35 -21.90
C ALA A 45 -1.37 -8.57 -22.20
N ALA A 46 -2.18 -7.51 -22.20
CA ALA A 46 -3.60 -7.58 -22.56
C ALA A 46 -3.80 -7.90 -24.04
N PHE A 47 -2.99 -7.31 -24.92
CA PHE A 47 -2.93 -7.60 -26.35
C PHE A 47 -2.40 -9.01 -26.62
N ARG A 48 -1.35 -9.46 -25.92
CA ARG A 48 -0.87 -10.84 -26.05
C ARG A 48 -1.90 -11.85 -25.53
N ALA A 49 -2.65 -11.49 -24.48
CA ALA A 49 -3.75 -12.30 -23.97
C ALA A 49 -4.97 -12.29 -24.89
N SER A 50 -5.23 -11.20 -25.65
CA SER A 50 -6.29 -11.17 -26.68
C SER A 50 -5.88 -11.87 -27.98
N SER A 51 -4.59 -11.85 -28.31
CA SER A 51 -4.00 -12.48 -29.50
C SER A 51 -3.60 -13.95 -29.29
N ALA A 52 -3.65 -14.45 -28.05
CA ALA A 52 -3.56 -15.87 -27.76
C ALA A 52 -4.85 -16.57 -28.21
N GLU A 53 -4.75 -17.78 -28.73
CA GLU A 53 -5.90 -18.65 -29.00
C GLU A 53 -6.76 -18.75 -27.73
N GLY A 54 -8.02 -18.29 -27.79
CA GLY A 54 -8.96 -18.23 -26.66
C GLY A 54 -9.05 -16.89 -25.92
N GLY A 55 -8.22 -15.90 -26.27
CA GLY A 55 -8.23 -14.57 -25.67
C GLY A 55 -9.52 -13.77 -25.92
N ALA A 56 -9.91 -13.71 -27.19
CA ALA A 56 -11.14 -13.07 -27.65
C ALA A 56 -12.39 -13.76 -27.06
N GLU A 57 -12.40 -15.09 -26.99
CA GLU A 57 -13.49 -15.86 -26.40
C GLU A 57 -13.60 -15.59 -24.89
N ALA A 58 -12.49 -15.58 -24.16
CA ALA A 58 -12.48 -15.24 -22.73
C ALA A 58 -12.93 -13.79 -22.48
N ALA A 59 -12.60 -12.84 -23.38
CA ALA A 59 -13.12 -11.47 -23.31
C ALA A 59 -14.64 -11.44 -23.54
N ALA A 60 -15.13 -12.11 -24.59
CA ALA A 60 -16.56 -12.22 -24.89
C ALA A 60 -17.35 -12.87 -23.75
N VAL A 61 -16.82 -13.93 -23.11
CA VAL A 61 -17.44 -14.57 -21.95
C VAL A 61 -17.51 -13.62 -20.75
N ARG A 62 -16.44 -12.86 -20.48
CA ARG A 62 -16.43 -11.84 -19.41
C ARG A 62 -17.43 -10.72 -19.67
N GLU A 63 -17.52 -10.25 -20.92
CA GLU A 63 -18.48 -9.22 -21.34
C GLU A 63 -19.92 -9.72 -21.26
N ALA A 64 -20.19 -10.94 -21.73
CA ALA A 64 -21.51 -11.58 -21.62
C ALA A 64 -21.93 -11.75 -20.16
N LEU A 65 -21.03 -12.19 -19.28
CA LEU A 65 -21.30 -12.31 -17.86
C LEU A 65 -21.58 -10.94 -17.22
N ARG A 66 -20.80 -9.91 -17.58
CA ARG A 66 -21.01 -8.54 -17.10
C ARG A 66 -22.35 -7.97 -17.58
N ALA A 67 -22.69 -8.17 -18.84
CA ALA A 67 -23.94 -7.72 -19.43
C ALA A 67 -25.14 -8.41 -18.77
N ARG A 68 -25.05 -9.72 -18.53
CA ARG A 68 -26.07 -10.50 -17.82
C ARG A 68 -26.30 -9.97 -16.39
N SER A 69 -25.24 -9.82 -15.61
CA SER A 69 -25.33 -9.33 -14.22
C SER A 69 -25.86 -7.89 -14.15
N LYS A 70 -25.48 -7.02 -15.10
CA LYS A 70 -25.99 -5.65 -15.20
C LYS A 70 -27.48 -5.65 -15.53
N ARG A 71 -27.91 -6.48 -16.49
CA ARG A 71 -29.33 -6.59 -16.87
C ARG A 71 -30.19 -7.05 -15.70
N SER A 72 -29.77 -8.06 -14.94
CA SER A 72 -30.51 -8.52 -13.76
C SER A 72 -30.61 -7.43 -12.68
N TYR A 73 -29.54 -6.68 -12.45
CA TYR A 73 -29.54 -5.58 -11.49
C TYR A 73 -30.47 -4.43 -11.91
N LEU A 74 -30.40 -3.99 -13.16
CA LEU A 74 -31.24 -2.90 -13.67
C LEU A 74 -32.73 -3.27 -13.67
N GLY A 75 -33.08 -4.53 -13.93
CA GLY A 75 -34.46 -5.00 -13.84
C GLY A 75 -35.05 -4.86 -12.43
N GLN A 76 -34.26 -5.17 -11.40
CA GLN A 76 -34.67 -4.99 -10.01
C GLN A 76 -34.71 -3.50 -9.62
N LEU A 77 -33.77 -2.70 -10.11
CA LEU A 77 -33.72 -1.27 -9.78
C LEU A 77 -34.90 -0.49 -10.37
N ASN A 78 -35.37 -0.88 -11.55
CA ASN A 78 -36.43 -0.19 -12.28
C ASN A 78 -37.86 -0.62 -11.86
N ASP A 79 -38.02 -1.53 -10.90
CA ASP A 79 -39.34 -1.98 -10.42
C ASP A 79 -39.98 -0.93 -9.50
N PRO A 80 -41.13 -0.33 -9.88
CA PRO A 80 -41.79 0.72 -9.09
C PRO A 80 -42.41 0.22 -7.78
N HIS A 81 -42.62 -1.09 -7.63
CA HIS A 81 -43.22 -1.67 -6.42
C HIS A 81 -42.18 -2.05 -5.36
N ARG A 82 -40.90 -1.76 -5.62
CA ARG A 82 -39.79 -2.15 -4.77
C ARG A 82 -39.53 -1.13 -3.64
N VAL A 83 -39.57 -1.60 -2.39
CA VAL A 83 -39.41 -0.75 -1.19
C VAL A 83 -38.14 -1.08 -0.35
N GLY A 84 -37.32 -2.06 -0.76
CA GLY A 84 -36.19 -2.58 0.06
C GLY A 84 -34.77 -2.28 -0.47
N LEU A 85 -33.74 -2.91 0.11
CA LEU A 85 -32.34 -2.89 -0.37
C LEU A 85 -32.10 -4.02 -1.38
N ILE A 86 -31.33 -3.80 -2.45
CA ILE A 86 -30.99 -4.87 -3.43
C ILE A 86 -29.90 -5.75 -2.84
N ASP A 87 -30.23 -7.02 -2.58
CA ASP A 87 -29.24 -7.98 -2.12
C ASP A 87 -28.33 -8.40 -3.27
N ASP A 88 -27.06 -7.98 -3.20
CA ASP A 88 -26.03 -8.43 -4.13
C ASP A 88 -25.49 -9.81 -3.69
N PRO A 89 -25.71 -10.88 -4.46
CA PRO A 89 -25.18 -12.19 -4.14
C PRO A 89 -23.64 -12.24 -4.15
N ALA A 90 -22.96 -11.32 -4.86
CA ALA A 90 -21.50 -11.22 -4.79
C ALA A 90 -21.04 -10.69 -3.42
N MET A 91 -21.70 -9.66 -2.89
CA MET A 91 -21.44 -9.15 -1.53
C MET A 91 -21.66 -10.23 -0.47
N VAL A 92 -22.80 -10.94 -0.52
CA VAL A 92 -23.12 -11.99 0.45
C VAL A 92 -22.08 -13.12 0.40
N ARG A 93 -21.66 -13.57 -0.78
CA ARG A 93 -20.61 -14.60 -0.92
C ARG A 93 -19.26 -14.12 -0.41
N TRP A 94 -18.92 -12.84 -0.63
CA TRP A 94 -17.67 -12.26 -0.13
C TRP A 94 -17.66 -12.19 1.40
N GLN A 95 -18.78 -11.76 2.00
CA GLN A 95 -18.95 -11.76 3.45
C GLN A 95 -18.86 -13.18 4.02
N TYR A 96 -19.58 -14.13 3.41
CA TYR A 96 -19.55 -15.54 3.81
C TYR A 96 -18.13 -16.12 3.74
N ALA A 97 -17.39 -15.83 2.67
CA ALA A 97 -16.02 -16.30 2.48
C ALA A 97 -15.08 -15.81 3.61
N ARG A 98 -15.31 -14.60 4.14
CA ARG A 98 -14.50 -14.00 5.20
C ARG A 98 -14.89 -14.40 6.61
N THR A 99 -16.14 -14.78 6.83
CA THR A 99 -16.69 -15.01 8.17
C THR A 99 -16.89 -16.48 8.45
N HIS A 100 -17.64 -17.17 7.58
CA HIS A 100 -18.06 -18.54 7.79
C HIS A 100 -17.13 -19.57 7.13
N ASN A 101 -16.45 -19.20 6.05
CA ASN A 101 -15.63 -20.14 5.26
C ASN A 101 -14.15 -20.25 5.71
N VAL A 102 -13.77 -19.58 6.81
CA VAL A 102 -12.39 -19.54 7.28
C VAL A 102 -11.98 -20.85 7.97
N TYR A 103 -12.74 -21.28 8.98
CA TYR A 103 -12.41 -22.47 9.76
C TYR A 103 -12.65 -23.80 9.03
N PRO A 104 -13.71 -23.97 8.21
CA PRO A 104 -13.92 -25.21 7.47
C PRO A 104 -12.79 -25.57 6.51
N ASN A 105 -12.11 -24.57 5.93
CA ASN A 105 -10.97 -24.77 5.03
C ASN A 105 -9.61 -24.63 5.71
N PHE A 106 -9.58 -24.39 7.02
CA PHE A 106 -8.34 -24.27 7.77
C PHE A 106 -7.69 -25.64 7.92
N ARG A 107 -6.46 -25.77 7.41
CA ARG A 107 -5.65 -26.98 7.60
C ARG A 107 -4.56 -26.69 8.62
N PRO A 108 -4.57 -27.35 9.80
CA PRO A 108 -3.51 -27.17 10.79
C PRO A 108 -2.21 -27.77 10.25
N THR A 109 -1.40 -26.95 9.59
CA THR A 109 -0.05 -27.29 9.13
C THR A 109 0.99 -26.71 10.06
N ALA A 110 2.20 -27.28 10.10
CA ALA A 110 3.28 -26.74 10.95
C ALA A 110 3.57 -25.25 10.66
N LYS A 111 3.49 -24.83 9.39
CA LYS A 111 3.69 -23.43 8.98
C LYS A 111 2.61 -22.50 9.51
N THR A 112 1.33 -22.88 9.39
CA THR A 112 0.21 -22.06 9.87
C THR A 112 0.17 -21.97 11.39
N SER A 113 0.47 -23.07 12.08
CA SER A 113 0.53 -23.09 13.55
C SER A 113 1.71 -22.27 14.08
N LEU A 114 2.89 -22.37 13.46
CA LEU A 114 4.04 -21.54 13.83
C LEU A 114 3.77 -20.05 13.63
N LEU A 115 3.18 -19.67 12.49
CA LEU A 115 2.84 -18.27 12.22
C LEU A 115 1.81 -17.74 13.21
N GLY A 116 0.76 -18.53 13.50
CA GLY A 116 -0.24 -18.16 14.50
C GLY A 116 0.35 -17.99 15.90
N LEU A 117 1.26 -18.89 16.30
CA LEU A 117 1.96 -18.79 17.58
C LEU A 117 2.88 -17.57 17.62
N LEU A 118 3.67 -17.32 16.58
CA LEU A 118 4.54 -16.15 16.54
C LEU A 118 3.72 -14.85 16.61
N MET A 119 2.65 -14.74 15.82
CA MET A 119 1.82 -13.54 15.78
C MET A 119 1.05 -13.30 17.08
N SER A 120 0.77 -14.33 17.87
CA SER A 120 0.08 -14.20 19.17
C SER A 120 1.06 -14.02 20.34
N VAL A 121 2.11 -14.83 20.42
CA VAL A 121 3.03 -14.86 21.57
C VAL A 121 4.02 -13.70 21.54
N VAL A 122 4.56 -13.35 20.36
CA VAL A 122 5.56 -12.28 20.24
C VAL A 122 5.07 -10.93 20.76
N PRO A 123 3.88 -10.41 20.39
CA PRO A 123 3.42 -9.12 20.92
C PRO A 123 3.18 -9.18 22.43
N ILE A 124 2.65 -10.29 22.96
CA ILE A 124 2.39 -10.44 24.40
C ILE A 124 3.71 -10.41 25.19
N VAL A 125 4.69 -11.21 24.77
CA VAL A 125 6.00 -11.26 25.43
C VAL A 125 6.73 -9.93 25.28
N GLY A 126 6.69 -9.33 24.09
CA GLY A 126 7.29 -8.03 23.81
C GLY A 126 6.75 -6.93 24.74
N LEU A 127 5.43 -6.83 24.88
CA LEU A 127 4.79 -5.87 25.78
C LEU A 127 5.15 -6.16 27.25
N THR A 128 5.11 -7.43 27.66
CA THR A 128 5.45 -7.84 29.03
C THR A 128 6.86 -7.41 29.40
N VAL A 129 7.84 -7.68 28.53
CA VAL A 129 9.24 -7.30 28.74
C VAL A 129 9.40 -5.78 28.73
N PHE A 130 8.72 -5.08 27.83
CA PHE A 130 8.75 -3.62 27.75
C PHE A 130 8.26 -2.99 29.06
N PHE A 131 7.06 -3.34 29.51
CA PHE A 131 6.49 -2.82 30.76
C PHE A 131 7.28 -3.26 32.00
N TYR A 132 7.81 -4.48 32.01
CA TYR A 132 8.65 -4.95 33.10
C TYR A 132 9.94 -4.12 33.23
N ARG A 133 10.62 -3.84 32.12
CA ARG A 133 11.84 -3.02 32.11
C ARG A 133 11.55 -1.57 32.51
N ASP A 134 10.44 -1.02 32.03
CA ASP A 134 10.01 0.33 32.40
C ASP A 134 9.69 0.44 33.89
N ARG A 135 8.93 -0.52 34.44
CA ARG A 135 8.65 -0.62 35.87
C ARG A 135 9.93 -0.76 36.70
N LYS A 136 10.88 -1.58 36.27
CA LYS A 136 12.16 -1.72 36.98
C LYS A 136 12.97 -0.42 36.99
N LYS A 137 13.04 0.28 35.87
CA LYS A 137 13.74 1.57 35.78
C LYS A 137 13.09 2.62 36.67
N THR A 138 11.76 2.69 36.64
CA THR A 138 11.01 3.62 37.49
C THR A 138 11.22 3.30 38.97
N VAL A 139 11.10 2.03 39.40
CA VAL A 139 11.39 1.61 40.78
C VAL A 139 12.84 1.89 41.19
N ALA A 140 13.82 1.60 40.33
CA ALA A 140 15.22 1.87 40.63
C ALA A 140 15.50 3.38 40.78
N ALA A 141 14.93 4.22 39.90
CA ALA A 141 15.05 5.68 40.01
C ALA A 141 14.36 6.23 41.27
N ILE A 142 13.29 5.55 41.71
CA ILE A 142 12.57 5.83 42.95
C ILE A 142 13.46 5.54 44.16
N GLU A 143 14.13 4.39 44.18
CA GLU A 143 15.02 3.96 45.26
C GLU A 143 16.32 4.79 45.32
N SER A 144 16.90 5.16 44.18
CA SER A 144 18.10 6.01 44.11
C SER A 144 17.84 7.48 44.40
N GLY A 145 16.59 7.88 44.67
CA GLY A 145 16.20 9.26 44.94
C GLY A 145 16.32 10.20 43.71
N SER A 146 16.63 9.67 42.52
CA SER A 146 16.80 10.46 41.29
C SER A 146 15.50 10.67 40.52
N ALA A 147 14.41 10.02 40.92
CA ALA A 147 13.10 10.19 40.32
C ALA A 147 12.44 11.48 40.83
N ASP A 148 12.18 12.43 39.93
CA ASP A 148 11.38 13.62 40.22
C ASP A 148 9.92 13.23 40.52
N ARG A 149 9.46 13.55 41.73
CA ARG A 149 8.14 13.20 42.27
C ARG A 149 7.46 14.37 42.99
N THR A 150 7.83 15.59 42.64
CA THR A 150 7.33 16.84 43.26
C THR A 150 5.80 16.93 43.38
N PHE A 151 5.02 16.31 42.47
CA PHE A 151 3.55 16.44 42.46
C PHE A 151 2.74 15.12 42.41
N LYS A 152 3.33 13.94 42.67
CA LYS A 152 2.57 12.68 42.72
C LYS A 152 1.93 12.47 44.09
N MET A 153 0.77 13.07 44.33
CA MET A 153 0.01 12.97 45.59
C MET A 153 -1.23 12.07 45.58
N TYR A 154 -1.46 11.24 44.56
CA TYR A 154 -2.50 10.20 44.62
C TYR A 154 -1.98 8.87 44.07
N GLY A 155 -2.34 7.80 44.77
CA GLY A 155 -2.09 6.41 44.40
C GLY A 155 -3.12 5.88 43.42
#